data_AF-A0A6B3M4H8-F1
#
_entry.id   AF-A0A6B3M4H8-F1
#
_cell.length_a   1.000
_cell.length_b   1.000
_cell.length_c   1.000
_cell.angle_alpha   90.00
_cell.angle_beta   90.00
_cell.angle_gamma   90.00
#
_symmetry.space_group_name_H-M   'P 1'
#
loop_
_entity.id
_entity.type
_entity.pdbx_description
1 polymer ?
#
loop_
_entity_poly.entity_id
_entity_poly.type
_entity_poly.pdbx_seq_one_letter_code
_entity_poly.pdbx_strand_id
1 'polypeptide(L)'
;MNIILKLVDYTRSKHNITLLYQFHEVTFTTTLWYSTVDFHQLEEEYSQEYMNKLYFHLLLFHGLKILSLKPTHLDLGKFSEYWNPQLKKLWDRSVEQCLGQWKYVSGNLDYQGAEIIGENISSVPIDPIAISPGEVSLLVCNGGGKDSLLMARLLDDHSIQFDSFDINYHTGLNPEWQLELNEQHLYELQNPPSKIHRQYVMESFFNSPAAKLHGVEGLEVSRTKDYESLPLAYGAFGILPIILQYKYTMLCYGNEKSSDKEHVRVRNQNINHAWPKTTECEILYEEYIQGEFIENFIIFSLIKPLSDVLVYQLLAQKVRGNDIKNVYSCNIKPPWCMLCPKCAYVYLSYMAYLKPEQLKDVYSIFNHKNLLDSPELQLYYRQLMGLENHNAFECVGEIEENKLAFEKCVERGISGKAVDCYLQEARLEQNIYQKLWKEYNEIDLSYQRLPKQLEEIIVKEYKELQESLTTQQS
;
A
#
# COMPACT_ATOMS: atom_id res chain seq x y z
N MET A 1 28.97 -0.35 -22.40
CA MET A 1 29.48 0.63 -21.41
C MET A 1 28.75 0.33 -20.12
N ASN A 2 29.46 0.14 -19.00
CA ASN A 2 28.80 -0.16 -17.72
C ASN A 2 28.03 1.08 -17.27
N ILE A 3 26.72 0.94 -17.03
CA ILE A 3 25.86 1.99 -16.47
C ILE A 3 25.81 1.71 -14.97
N ILE A 4 26.40 2.60 -14.17
CA ILE A 4 26.61 2.37 -12.75
C ILE A 4 25.71 3.31 -11.95
N LEU A 5 24.85 2.72 -11.13
CA LEU A 5 24.21 3.39 -10.00
C LEU A 5 25.08 3.14 -8.77
N LYS A 6 25.44 4.18 -8.05
CA LYS A 6 26.26 4.10 -6.84
C LYS A 6 25.49 4.58 -5.63
N LEU A 7 25.55 3.80 -4.55
CA LEU A 7 25.14 4.22 -3.21
C LEU A 7 26.31 5.01 -2.61
N VAL A 8 26.14 6.34 -2.48
CA VAL A 8 27.27 7.24 -2.17
C VAL A 8 27.45 7.38 -0.67
N ASP A 9 26.43 7.90 0.01
CA ASP A 9 26.48 8.17 1.44
C ASP A 9 25.08 8.41 2.02
N TYR A 10 25.00 8.62 3.32
CA TYR A 10 23.87 9.26 3.98
C TYR A 10 24.36 10.32 4.97
N THR A 11 23.51 11.28 5.27
CA THR A 11 23.67 12.19 6.41
C THR A 11 22.42 12.13 7.26
N ARG A 12 22.54 12.40 8.56
CA ARG A 12 21.40 12.42 9.47
C ARG A 12 21.52 13.53 10.48
N SER A 13 20.37 14.00 10.92
CA SER A 13 20.18 14.88 12.07
C SER A 13 19.16 14.23 13.00
N LYS A 14 18.78 14.92 14.08
CA LYS A 14 17.79 14.42 15.05
C LYS A 14 16.53 13.82 14.39
N HIS A 15 15.92 14.53 13.44
CA HIS A 15 14.60 14.17 12.90
C HIS A 15 14.60 13.81 11.41
N ASN A 16 15.77 13.70 10.77
CA ASN A 16 15.83 13.31 9.37
C ASN A 16 17.11 12.56 9.00
N ILE A 17 17.00 11.80 7.92
CA ILE A 17 18.12 11.16 7.22
C ILE A 17 18.02 11.49 5.72
N THR A 18 19.15 11.89 5.12
CA THR A 18 19.29 12.17 3.69
C THR A 18 20.20 11.11 3.07
N LEU A 19 19.69 10.42 2.06
CA LEU A 19 20.30 9.32 1.33
C LEU A 19 20.82 9.87 0.00
N LEU A 20 22.09 9.61 -0.34
CA LEU A 20 22.75 10.15 -1.52
C LEU A 20 23.11 9.05 -2.53
N TYR A 21 22.70 9.27 -3.77
CA TYR A 21 22.94 8.36 -4.90
C TYR A 21 23.71 9.10 -5.99
N GLN A 22 24.45 8.35 -6.80
CA GLN A 22 25.07 8.85 -8.01
C GLN A 22 24.77 7.91 -9.18
N PHE A 23 24.26 8.45 -10.27
CA PHE A 23 24.09 7.76 -11.54
C PHE A 23 24.90 8.52 -12.59
N HIS A 24 26.00 7.93 -13.05
CA HIS A 24 27.01 8.64 -13.84
C HIS A 24 27.50 9.94 -13.17
N GLU A 25 27.23 11.10 -13.77
CA GLU A 25 27.65 12.42 -13.27
C GLU A 25 26.52 13.13 -12.48
N VAL A 26 25.32 12.53 -12.43
CA VAL A 26 24.16 13.10 -11.76
C VAL A 26 24.01 12.51 -10.37
N THR A 27 23.68 13.34 -9.39
CA THR A 27 23.38 12.91 -8.02
C THR A 27 21.89 13.04 -7.73
N PHE A 28 21.38 12.09 -6.95
CA PHE A 28 20.01 12.12 -6.43
C PHE A 28 20.03 12.04 -4.91
N THR A 29 18.99 12.60 -4.30
CA THR A 29 18.80 12.57 -2.86
C THR A 29 17.39 12.11 -2.52
N THR A 30 17.30 11.29 -1.47
CA THR A 30 16.07 10.99 -0.77
C THR A 30 16.21 11.45 0.68
N THR A 31 15.40 12.39 1.14
CA THR A 31 15.39 12.78 2.55
C THR A 31 14.12 12.29 3.23
N LEU A 32 14.25 11.56 4.32
CA LEU A 32 13.15 11.10 5.16
C LEU A 32 13.12 11.95 6.43
N TRP A 33 12.00 12.62 6.68
CA TRP A 33 11.73 13.32 7.93
C TRP A 33 10.72 12.55 8.77
N TYR A 34 10.87 12.61 10.08
CA TYR A 34 10.02 11.92 11.02
C TYR A 34 9.50 12.90 12.07
N SER A 35 8.21 12.87 12.38
CA SER A 35 7.62 13.74 13.41
C SER A 35 8.09 13.41 14.83
N THR A 36 8.62 12.20 15.03
CA THR A 36 8.71 11.57 16.36
C THR A 36 10.01 10.78 16.61
N VAL A 37 10.83 10.57 15.58
CA VAL A 37 12.11 9.82 15.71
C VAL A 37 13.23 10.77 16.12
N ASP A 38 14.07 10.33 17.07
CA ASP A 38 15.36 10.93 17.38
C ASP A 38 16.50 9.98 17.00
N PHE A 39 17.15 10.23 15.86
CA PHE A 39 18.23 9.36 15.39
C PHE A 39 19.45 9.34 16.33
N HIS A 40 19.72 10.42 17.06
CA HIS A 40 20.85 10.42 18.01
C HIS A 40 20.54 9.53 19.21
N GLN A 41 19.29 9.57 19.71
CA GLN A 41 18.85 8.67 20.77
C GLN A 41 18.89 7.20 20.32
N LEU A 42 18.46 6.90 19.09
CA LEU A 42 18.54 5.55 18.54
C LEU A 42 19.99 5.06 18.43
N GLU A 43 20.92 5.91 18.02
CA GLU A 43 22.36 5.59 17.97
C GLU A 43 22.95 5.31 19.37
N GLU A 44 22.52 6.06 20.38
CA GLU A 44 22.90 5.82 21.78
C GLU A 44 22.33 4.50 22.32
N GLU A 45 21.09 4.16 21.96
CA GLU A 45 20.40 2.98 22.49
C GLU A 45 20.82 1.67 21.79
N TYR A 46 20.99 1.70 20.47
CA TYR A 46 21.18 0.48 19.66
C TYR A 46 22.58 0.30 19.12
N SER A 47 23.51 1.21 19.42
CA SER A 47 24.83 1.34 18.83
C SER A 47 24.83 1.94 17.41
N GLN A 48 25.93 2.62 17.09
CA GLN A 48 26.15 3.20 15.77
C GLN A 48 26.18 2.13 14.66
N GLU A 49 26.72 0.96 14.93
CA GLU A 49 26.91 -0.11 13.93
C GLU A 49 25.57 -0.73 13.51
N TYR A 50 24.71 -1.03 14.48
CA TYR A 50 23.33 -1.47 14.20
C TYR A 50 22.55 -0.43 13.41
N MET A 51 22.65 0.84 13.80
CA MET A 51 21.97 1.93 13.09
C MET A 51 22.54 2.16 11.68
N ASN A 52 23.84 2.02 11.48
CA ASN A 52 24.45 2.08 10.14
C ASN A 52 23.93 0.97 9.22
N LYS A 53 23.73 -0.25 9.74
CA LYS A 53 23.05 -1.33 9.00
C LYS A 53 21.66 -0.88 8.55
N LEU A 54 20.85 -0.31 9.45
CA LEU A 54 19.53 0.21 9.09
C LEU A 54 19.61 1.34 8.05
N TYR A 55 20.52 2.29 8.21
CA TYR A 55 20.70 3.40 7.27
C TYR A 55 21.11 2.93 5.87
N PHE A 56 21.95 1.89 5.80
CA PHE A 56 22.24 1.24 4.54
C PHE A 56 20.99 0.62 3.89
N HIS A 57 20.12 -0.04 4.66
CA HIS A 57 18.88 -0.60 4.12
C HIS A 57 17.93 0.50 3.63
N LEU A 58 17.84 1.63 4.35
CA LEU A 58 17.12 2.81 3.88
C LEU A 58 17.70 3.29 2.54
N LEU A 59 19.02 3.44 2.44
CA LEU A 59 19.72 3.84 1.21
C LEU A 59 19.46 2.86 0.06
N LEU A 60 19.64 1.56 0.30
CA LEU A 60 19.48 0.53 -0.71
C LEU A 60 18.03 0.46 -1.23
N PHE A 61 17.06 0.32 -0.32
CA PHE A 61 15.67 0.12 -0.71
C PHE A 61 15.07 1.38 -1.29
N HIS A 62 15.32 2.58 -0.75
CA HIS A 62 14.90 3.82 -1.44
C HIS A 62 15.59 3.98 -2.81
N GLY A 63 16.75 3.38 -3.05
CA GLY A 63 17.40 3.36 -4.36
C GLY A 63 16.65 2.59 -5.46
N LEU A 64 15.70 1.70 -5.13
CA LEU A 64 14.99 0.84 -6.09
C LEU A 64 14.38 1.62 -7.27
N LYS A 65 13.72 2.76 -7.02
CA LYS A 65 13.17 3.64 -8.08
C LYS A 65 14.18 4.00 -9.16
N ILE A 66 15.44 4.21 -8.78
CA ILE A 66 16.49 4.68 -9.70
C ILE A 66 16.87 3.56 -10.68
N LEU A 67 16.59 2.29 -10.35
CA LEU A 67 16.76 1.16 -11.28
C LEU A 67 15.87 1.28 -12.53
N SER A 68 14.84 2.12 -12.52
CA SER A 68 14.09 2.46 -13.73
C SER A 68 14.96 3.11 -14.81
N LEU A 69 16.09 3.74 -14.44
CA LEU A 69 17.12 4.22 -15.38
C LEU A 69 17.93 3.08 -16.04
N LYS A 70 17.69 1.82 -15.68
CA LYS A 70 18.36 0.61 -16.20
C LYS A 70 19.89 0.61 -16.00
N PRO A 71 20.41 0.89 -14.78
CA PRO A 71 21.81 0.59 -14.50
C PRO A 71 22.10 -0.88 -14.78
N THR A 72 23.27 -1.15 -15.34
CA THR A 72 23.76 -2.53 -15.47
C THR A 72 24.44 -2.98 -14.18
N HIS A 73 24.93 -2.05 -13.36
CA HIS A 73 25.58 -2.34 -12.08
C HIS A 73 25.10 -1.42 -10.95
N LEU A 74 25.03 -1.98 -9.74
CA LEU A 74 24.81 -1.26 -8.49
C LEU A 74 26.07 -1.34 -7.63
N ASP A 75 26.77 -0.22 -7.46
CA ASP A 75 27.94 -0.08 -6.59
C ASP A 75 27.49 0.25 -5.17
N LEU A 76 27.70 -0.70 -4.24
CA LEU A 76 27.37 -0.53 -2.83
C LEU A 76 28.32 0.42 -2.09
N GLY A 77 29.45 0.79 -2.71
CA GLY A 77 30.44 1.67 -2.14
C GLY A 77 30.99 1.14 -0.81
N LYS A 78 31.03 2.03 0.20
CA LYS A 78 31.54 1.72 1.54
C LYS A 78 30.63 0.80 2.36
N PHE A 79 29.41 0.51 1.88
CA PHE A 79 28.40 -0.26 2.61
C PHE A 79 28.37 -1.75 2.23
N SER A 80 29.32 -2.19 1.41
CA SER A 80 29.45 -3.57 0.95
C SER A 80 29.57 -4.60 2.09
N GLU A 81 30.03 -4.18 3.27
CA GLU A 81 30.11 -5.02 4.47
C GLU A 81 28.75 -5.48 5.02
N TYR A 82 27.65 -4.79 4.67
CA TYR A 82 26.29 -5.16 5.07
C TYR A 82 25.60 -6.04 4.02
N TRP A 83 26.24 -6.31 2.87
CA TRP A 83 25.68 -7.18 1.84
C TRP A 83 25.88 -8.65 2.19
N ASN A 84 24.79 -9.40 2.27
CA ASN A 84 24.81 -10.82 2.62
C ASN A 84 23.82 -11.62 1.74
N PRO A 85 23.89 -12.97 1.73
CA PRO A 85 23.01 -13.80 0.90
C PRO A 85 21.51 -13.64 1.20
N GLN A 86 21.13 -13.35 2.46
CA GLN A 86 19.73 -13.13 2.83
C GLN A 86 19.23 -11.81 2.23
N LEU A 87 20.03 -10.74 2.34
CA LEU A 87 19.71 -9.45 1.74
C LEU A 87 19.62 -9.57 0.22
N LYS A 88 20.54 -10.31 -0.40
CA LYS A 88 20.48 -10.57 -1.85
C LYS A 88 19.15 -11.21 -2.25
N LYS A 89 18.69 -12.23 -1.52
CA LYS A 89 17.40 -12.90 -1.79
C LYS A 89 16.23 -11.92 -1.70
N LEU A 90 16.18 -11.11 -0.65
CA LEU A 90 15.14 -10.08 -0.47
C LEU A 90 15.19 -9.03 -1.59
N TRP A 91 16.40 -8.55 -1.92
CA TRP A 91 16.65 -7.55 -2.95
C TRP A 91 16.22 -8.03 -4.33
N ASP A 92 16.69 -9.20 -4.77
CA ASP A 92 16.38 -9.75 -6.09
C ASP A 92 14.85 -9.90 -6.27
N ARG A 93 14.17 -10.42 -5.26
CA ARG A 93 12.70 -10.58 -5.29
C ARG A 93 11.98 -9.23 -5.33
N SER A 94 12.47 -8.25 -4.56
CA SER A 94 11.91 -6.89 -4.55
C SER A 94 12.11 -6.18 -5.89
N VAL A 95 13.28 -6.31 -6.52
CA VAL A 95 13.56 -5.78 -7.86
C VAL A 95 12.64 -6.42 -8.89
N GLU A 96 12.48 -7.74 -8.84
CA GLU A 96 11.63 -8.48 -9.78
C GLU A 96 10.19 -7.99 -9.73
N GLN A 97 9.64 -7.90 -8.52
CA GLN A 97 8.21 -7.69 -8.29
C GLN A 97 7.83 -6.20 -8.31
N CYS A 98 8.55 -5.35 -7.58
CA CYS A 98 8.21 -3.93 -7.49
C CYS A 98 8.43 -3.17 -8.80
N LEU A 99 9.38 -3.61 -9.65
CA LEU A 99 9.54 -3.05 -11.00
C LEU A 99 8.67 -3.75 -12.06
N GLY A 100 7.84 -4.73 -11.67
CA GLY A 100 7.01 -5.53 -12.58
C GLY A 100 6.13 -4.68 -13.51
N GLN A 101 5.35 -3.78 -12.92
CA GLN A 101 4.48 -2.88 -13.71
C GLN A 101 5.28 -1.90 -14.57
N TRP A 102 6.36 -1.33 -14.03
CA TRP A 102 7.24 -0.46 -14.82
C TRP A 102 7.78 -1.20 -16.04
N LYS A 103 8.29 -2.43 -15.87
CA LYS A 103 8.78 -3.29 -16.96
C LYS A 103 7.67 -3.54 -18.00
N TYR A 104 6.44 -3.79 -17.56
CA TYR A 104 5.30 -3.98 -18.46
C TYR A 104 4.97 -2.74 -19.27
N VAL A 105 4.71 -1.61 -18.60
CA VAL A 105 4.21 -0.38 -19.24
C VAL A 105 5.27 0.26 -20.13
N SER A 106 6.54 0.15 -19.76
CA SER A 106 7.67 0.71 -20.52
C SER A 106 8.25 -0.24 -21.58
N GLY A 107 7.73 -1.46 -21.71
CA GLY A 107 8.22 -2.46 -22.67
C GLY A 107 9.59 -3.07 -22.33
N ASN A 108 9.98 -3.07 -21.05
CA ASN A 108 11.30 -3.48 -20.55
C ASN A 108 11.29 -4.81 -19.79
N LEU A 109 10.48 -5.77 -20.25
CA LEU A 109 10.32 -7.09 -19.61
C LEU A 109 11.62 -7.91 -19.51
N ASP A 110 12.63 -7.60 -20.32
CA ASP A 110 13.90 -8.32 -20.33
C ASP A 110 14.89 -7.81 -19.25
N TYR A 111 14.62 -6.65 -18.64
CA TYR A 111 15.47 -6.10 -17.56
C TYR A 111 15.34 -6.91 -16.28
N GLN A 112 16.46 -7.48 -15.81
CA GLN A 112 16.51 -8.34 -14.61
C GLN A 112 16.98 -7.60 -13.34
N GLY A 113 17.34 -6.32 -13.44
CA GLY A 113 18.02 -5.60 -12.36
C GLY A 113 19.48 -5.34 -12.69
N ALA A 114 20.22 -4.86 -11.69
CA ALA A 114 21.62 -4.49 -11.79
C ALA A 114 22.53 -5.49 -11.05
N GLU A 115 23.66 -5.83 -11.66
CA GLU A 115 24.69 -6.65 -11.03
C GLU A 115 25.37 -5.88 -9.88
N ILE A 116 25.59 -6.53 -8.75
CA ILE A 116 26.12 -5.85 -7.57
C ILE A 116 27.65 -5.77 -7.66
N ILE A 117 28.20 -4.58 -7.43
CA ILE A 117 29.63 -4.36 -7.22
C ILE A 117 29.87 -4.21 -5.72
N GLY A 118 30.72 -5.08 -5.17
CA GLY A 118 31.09 -5.08 -3.75
C GLY A 118 30.70 -6.34 -2.96
N GLU A 119 30.24 -7.41 -3.61
CA GLU A 119 29.74 -8.64 -2.94
C GLU A 119 30.79 -9.48 -2.19
N ASN A 120 32.07 -9.11 -2.22
CA ASN A 120 33.20 -9.96 -1.77
C ASN A 120 33.83 -9.54 -0.43
N ILE A 121 33.09 -8.89 0.46
CA ILE A 121 33.60 -8.43 1.75
C ILE A 121 33.02 -9.29 2.88
N SER A 122 33.86 -9.64 3.86
CA SER A 122 33.43 -10.31 5.09
C SER A 122 32.28 -9.52 5.70
N SER A 123 31.10 -10.13 5.80
CA SER A 123 29.94 -9.50 6.41
C SER A 123 30.20 -9.22 7.88
N VAL A 124 29.81 -8.05 8.36
CA VAL A 124 29.78 -7.78 9.80
C VAL A 124 28.59 -8.52 10.40
N PRO A 125 28.80 -9.49 11.32
CA PRO A 125 27.67 -10.12 12.00
C PRO A 125 27.10 -9.13 13.02
N ILE A 126 25.91 -8.60 12.71
CA ILE A 126 25.14 -7.77 13.62
C ILE A 126 23.88 -8.53 13.92
N ASP A 127 23.81 -9.11 15.12
CA ASP A 127 22.68 -9.92 15.54
C ASP A 127 21.39 -9.08 15.62
N PRO A 128 20.23 -9.67 15.28
CA PRO A 128 18.94 -9.04 15.54
C PRO A 128 18.73 -8.87 17.05
N ILE A 129 17.82 -7.98 17.42
CA ILE A 129 17.50 -7.67 18.82
C ILE A 129 16.07 -8.08 19.16
N ALA A 130 15.83 -8.47 20.42
CA ALA A 130 14.49 -8.57 20.95
C ALA A 130 14.08 -7.23 21.59
N ILE A 131 12.92 -6.70 21.20
CA ILE A 131 12.38 -5.47 21.77
C ILE A 131 11.36 -5.79 22.85
N SER A 132 11.50 -5.18 24.03
CA SER A 132 10.44 -5.18 25.04
C SER A 132 9.33 -4.22 24.60
N PRO A 133 8.07 -4.67 24.45
CA PRO A 133 6.99 -3.81 23.96
C PRO A 133 6.87 -2.51 24.76
N GLY A 134 6.61 -1.41 24.05
CA GLY A 134 6.29 -0.12 24.65
C GLY A 134 4.89 -0.09 25.28
N GLU A 135 4.39 1.12 25.59
CA GLU A 135 3.03 1.32 26.10
C GLU A 135 1.97 0.76 25.14
N VAL A 136 2.19 0.94 23.85
CA VAL A 136 1.36 0.38 22.77
C VAL A 136 2.26 -0.51 21.91
N SER A 137 1.84 -1.76 21.68
CA SER A 137 2.62 -2.73 20.89
C SER A 137 2.26 -2.75 19.40
N LEU A 138 1.08 -2.22 19.05
CA LEU A 138 0.49 -2.27 17.71
C LEU A 138 0.58 -0.92 17.01
N LEU A 139 1.34 -0.88 15.91
CA LEU A 139 1.39 0.25 14.98
C LEU A 139 0.56 -0.06 13.74
N VAL A 140 -0.43 0.77 13.43
CA VAL A 140 -1.33 0.59 12.28
C VAL A 140 -0.98 1.59 11.18
N CYS A 141 -0.72 1.08 9.98
CA CYS A 141 -0.51 1.91 8.80
C CYS A 141 -1.83 2.54 8.34
N ASN A 142 -1.79 3.86 8.13
CA ASN A 142 -2.91 4.68 7.73
C ASN A 142 -2.63 5.35 6.37
N GLY A 143 -3.56 5.18 5.42
CA GLY A 143 -3.53 5.86 4.12
C GLY A 143 -4.74 6.76 3.86
N GLY A 144 -5.59 7.00 4.87
CA GLY A 144 -6.76 7.88 4.76
C GLY A 144 -7.97 7.29 4.02
N GLY A 145 -7.88 6.04 3.59
CA GLY A 145 -8.91 5.37 2.81
C GLY A 145 -9.93 4.58 3.61
N LYS A 146 -10.82 3.92 2.85
CA LYS A 146 -11.87 3.04 3.39
C LYS A 146 -11.30 1.95 4.31
N ASP A 147 -10.15 1.41 3.95
CA ASP A 147 -9.50 0.29 4.63
C ASP A 147 -8.94 0.74 5.98
N SER A 148 -8.30 1.92 6.01
CA SER A 148 -7.82 2.56 7.24
C SER A 148 -8.97 2.86 8.19
N LEU A 149 -10.08 3.42 7.69
CA LEU A 149 -11.28 3.65 8.49
C LEU A 149 -11.89 2.36 9.03
N LEU A 150 -12.01 1.30 8.20
CA LEU A 150 -12.56 0.03 8.66
C LEU A 150 -11.68 -0.57 9.76
N MET A 151 -10.36 -0.62 9.57
CA MET A 151 -9.43 -1.10 10.59
C MET A 151 -9.54 -0.29 11.88
N ALA A 152 -9.51 1.04 11.79
CA ALA A 152 -9.61 1.93 12.93
C ALA A 152 -10.91 1.70 13.71
N ARG A 153 -12.05 1.56 13.01
CA ARG A 153 -13.35 1.24 13.64
C ARG A 153 -13.38 -0.14 14.28
N LEU A 154 -12.80 -1.16 13.63
CA LEU A 154 -12.73 -2.51 14.18
C LEU A 154 -11.87 -2.55 15.46
N LEU A 155 -10.74 -1.85 15.50
CA LEU A 155 -9.89 -1.80 16.68
C LEU A 155 -10.55 -1.00 17.82
N ASP A 156 -11.13 0.15 17.51
CA ASP A 156 -11.82 1.02 18.48
C ASP A 156 -13.05 0.35 19.10
N ASP A 157 -13.92 -0.27 18.29
CA ASP A 157 -15.12 -0.98 18.75
C ASP A 157 -14.79 -2.12 19.73
N HIS A 158 -13.59 -2.71 19.63
CA HIS A 158 -13.12 -3.80 20.49
C HIS A 158 -12.07 -3.35 21.52
N SER A 159 -11.89 -2.03 21.68
CA SER A 159 -10.96 -1.43 22.66
C SER A 159 -9.51 -1.94 22.51
N ILE A 160 -9.08 -2.25 21.30
CA ILE A 160 -7.69 -2.59 21.00
C ILE A 160 -6.90 -1.29 20.87
N GLN A 161 -5.93 -1.10 21.75
CA GLN A 161 -5.03 0.05 21.67
C GLN A 161 -4.09 -0.09 20.48
N PHE A 162 -3.97 1.00 19.73
CA PHE A 162 -3.03 1.12 18.63
C PHE A 162 -2.52 2.56 18.52
N ASP A 163 -1.33 2.72 17.96
CA ASP A 163 -0.83 3.99 17.47
C ASP A 163 -0.84 3.94 15.93
N SER A 164 -0.93 5.11 15.28
CA SER A 164 -1.06 5.19 13.82
C SER A 164 0.23 5.64 13.16
N PHE A 165 0.51 5.14 11.95
CA PHE A 165 1.59 5.61 11.09
C PHE A 165 1.03 6.11 9.76
N ASP A 166 1.39 7.33 9.39
CA ASP A 166 1.05 7.94 8.11
C ASP A 166 2.32 8.40 7.39
N ILE A 167 2.30 8.31 6.07
CA ILE A 167 3.42 8.65 5.20
C ILE A 167 2.96 9.55 4.07
N ASN A 168 3.64 10.68 3.95
CA ASN A 168 3.51 11.56 2.81
C ASN A 168 4.48 11.10 1.70
N TYR A 169 3.93 10.52 0.65
CA TYR A 169 4.63 10.32 -0.61
C TYR A 169 4.52 11.55 -1.51
N HIS A 170 5.44 11.67 -2.48
CA HIS A 170 5.52 12.74 -3.47
C HIS A 170 4.30 12.86 -4.40
N THR A 171 3.21 13.38 -3.86
CA THR A 171 1.96 13.59 -4.61
C THR A 171 1.93 14.93 -5.36
N GLY A 172 2.90 15.83 -5.11
CA GLY A 172 2.88 17.21 -5.61
C GLY A 172 1.89 18.10 -4.86
N LEU A 173 1.27 17.58 -3.79
CA LEU A 173 0.35 18.29 -2.91
C LEU A 173 1.12 18.87 -1.72
N ASN A 174 0.46 19.74 -0.95
CA ASN A 174 0.99 20.16 0.34
C ASN A 174 1.03 18.93 1.28
N PRO A 175 2.22 18.56 1.81
CA PRO A 175 2.36 17.37 2.64
C PRO A 175 1.50 17.38 3.90
N GLU A 176 1.42 18.53 4.57
CA GLU A 176 0.69 18.67 5.83
C GLU A 176 -0.81 18.48 5.61
N TRP A 177 -1.35 19.14 4.58
CA TRP A 177 -2.76 18.97 4.22
C TRP A 177 -3.11 17.51 3.84
N GLN A 178 -2.21 16.78 3.18
CA GLN A 178 -2.47 15.38 2.85
C GLN A 178 -2.50 14.49 4.09
N LEU A 179 -1.56 14.67 5.02
CA LEU A 179 -1.53 13.92 6.29
C LEU A 179 -2.74 14.26 7.15
N GLU A 180 -3.11 15.55 7.24
CA GLU A 180 -4.34 15.97 7.91
C GLU A 180 -5.56 15.26 7.33
N LEU A 181 -5.70 15.19 6.00
CA LEU A 181 -6.80 14.45 5.35
C LEU A 181 -6.79 12.96 5.70
N ASN A 182 -5.62 12.33 5.75
CA ASN A 182 -5.51 10.91 6.07
C ASN A 182 -5.93 10.61 7.51
N GLU A 183 -5.76 11.56 8.43
CA GLU A 183 -5.97 11.36 9.86
C GLU A 183 -7.38 11.72 10.34
N GLN A 184 -8.18 12.43 9.54
CA GLN A 184 -9.50 12.96 9.97
C GLN A 184 -10.39 11.91 10.63
N HIS A 185 -10.43 10.70 10.07
CA HIS A 185 -11.25 9.61 10.59
C HIS A 185 -10.78 9.09 11.96
N LEU A 186 -9.50 9.24 12.32
CA LEU A 186 -8.96 8.80 13.61
C LEU A 186 -9.49 9.67 14.76
N TYR A 187 -9.75 10.96 14.51
CA TYR A 187 -10.28 11.88 15.51
C TYR A 187 -11.77 11.66 15.83
N GLU A 188 -12.48 10.87 15.02
CA GLU A 188 -13.89 10.50 15.21
C GLU A 188 -14.07 9.15 15.94
N LEU A 189 -12.97 8.54 16.38
CA LEU A 189 -12.97 7.32 17.19
C LEU A 189 -13.37 7.64 18.64
N GLN A 190 -13.95 6.64 19.31
CA GLN A 190 -14.23 6.75 20.73
C GLN A 190 -12.94 6.76 21.55
N ASN A 191 -11.97 5.94 21.15
CA ASN A 191 -10.64 5.83 21.74
C ASN A 191 -9.59 6.07 20.65
N PRO A 192 -9.31 7.33 20.28
CA PRO A 192 -8.33 7.64 19.23
C PRO A 192 -6.92 7.16 19.63
N PRO A 193 -6.04 6.89 18.65
CA PRO A 193 -4.67 6.46 18.92
C PRO A 193 -3.92 7.50 19.77
N SER A 194 -3.04 7.03 20.66
CA SER A 194 -2.28 7.91 21.56
C SER A 194 -1.24 8.73 20.81
N LYS A 195 -0.71 8.18 19.70
CA LYS A 195 0.25 8.80 18.82
C LYS A 195 -0.12 8.57 17.37
N ILE A 196 0.13 9.60 16.56
CA ILE A 196 0.10 9.53 15.10
C ILE A 196 1.49 9.91 14.61
N HIS A 197 2.24 8.92 14.12
CA HIS A 197 3.56 9.08 13.55
C HIS A 197 3.44 9.51 12.10
N ARG A 198 4.20 10.52 11.71
CA ARG A 198 4.23 11.04 10.34
C ARG A 198 5.64 10.90 9.77
N GLN A 199 5.74 10.37 8.56
CA GLN A 199 6.96 10.40 7.76
C GLN A 199 6.76 11.26 6.52
N TYR A 200 7.71 12.17 6.27
CA TYR A 200 7.72 13.00 5.07
C TYR A 200 8.88 12.56 4.20
N VAL A 201 8.58 12.19 2.95
CA VAL A 201 9.59 11.80 1.98
C VAL A 201 9.90 13.00 1.08
N MET A 202 11.17 13.24 0.79
CA MET A 202 11.68 14.29 -0.11
C MET A 202 12.63 13.73 -1.17
N GLU A 203 12.23 13.74 -2.45
CA GLU A 203 12.91 13.03 -3.54
C GLU A 203 13.31 13.97 -4.66
N SER A 204 14.60 14.02 -4.96
CA SER A 204 15.08 14.77 -6.13
C SER A 204 14.93 14.00 -7.44
N PHE A 205 14.90 12.66 -7.40
CA PHE A 205 14.83 11.81 -8.58
C PHE A 205 13.56 12.07 -9.41
N PHE A 206 12.37 12.05 -8.79
CA PHE A 206 11.09 12.21 -9.49
C PHE A 206 10.92 13.55 -10.23
N ASN A 207 11.66 14.57 -9.81
CA ASN A 207 11.64 15.91 -10.39
C ASN A 207 12.83 16.16 -11.33
N SER A 208 13.64 15.13 -11.60
CA SER A 208 14.86 15.26 -12.41
C SER A 208 14.61 15.00 -13.90
N PRO A 209 15.41 15.61 -14.80
CA PRO A 209 15.41 15.29 -16.22
C PRO A 209 16.24 14.04 -16.56
N ALA A 210 16.57 13.19 -15.57
CA ALA A 210 17.59 12.15 -15.68
C ALA A 210 17.36 11.18 -16.85
N ALA A 211 16.13 10.65 -17.01
CA ALA A 211 15.83 9.75 -18.12
C ALA A 211 16.13 10.39 -19.49
N LYS A 212 15.74 11.66 -19.66
CA LYS A 212 15.97 12.42 -20.90
C LYS A 212 17.46 12.67 -21.13
N LEU A 213 18.20 13.09 -20.10
CA LEU A 213 19.63 13.39 -20.22
C LEU A 213 20.48 12.15 -20.47
N HIS A 214 20.06 10.98 -19.98
CA HIS A 214 20.76 9.72 -20.15
C HIS A 214 20.21 8.85 -21.29
N GLY A 215 19.31 9.40 -22.13
CA GLY A 215 18.80 8.69 -23.31
C GLY A 215 17.97 7.44 -22.98
N VAL A 216 17.34 7.39 -21.80
CA VAL A 216 16.44 6.29 -21.42
C VAL A 216 15.10 6.53 -22.10
N GLU A 217 14.95 6.01 -23.32
CA GLU A 217 13.71 6.14 -24.11
C GLU A 217 12.51 5.49 -23.41
N GLY A 218 11.34 6.13 -23.55
CA GLY A 218 10.07 5.61 -23.02
C GLY A 218 9.90 5.75 -21.49
N LEU A 219 10.87 6.32 -20.79
CA LEU A 219 10.79 6.57 -19.35
C LEU A 219 10.43 8.03 -19.05
N GLU A 220 9.26 8.23 -18.43
CA GLU A 220 8.91 9.47 -17.78
C GLU A 220 9.13 9.33 -16.27
N VAL A 221 10.20 9.93 -15.75
CA VAL A 221 10.62 9.78 -14.34
C VAL A 221 9.52 10.24 -13.37
N SER A 222 8.81 11.32 -13.70
CA SER A 222 7.66 11.83 -12.93
C SER A 222 6.50 10.84 -12.84
N ARG A 223 6.37 9.92 -13.79
CA ARG A 223 5.37 8.84 -13.79
C ARG A 223 5.90 7.55 -13.20
N THR A 224 7.20 7.50 -12.84
CA THR A 224 7.74 6.31 -12.16
C THR A 224 6.96 6.02 -10.90
N LYS A 225 6.59 7.08 -10.14
CA LYS A 225 5.67 7.05 -8.98
C LYS A 225 4.34 6.32 -9.24
N ASP A 226 3.82 6.37 -10.47
CA ASP A 226 2.55 5.73 -10.86
C ASP A 226 2.72 4.20 -11.03
N TYR A 227 3.97 3.74 -11.14
CA TYR A 227 4.34 2.33 -11.23
C TYR A 227 4.89 1.77 -9.92
N GLU A 228 5.03 2.63 -8.91
CA GLU A 228 5.62 2.27 -7.63
C GLU A 228 4.58 1.58 -6.77
N SER A 229 4.41 0.31 -7.04
CA SER A 229 4.13 -0.68 -6.01
C SER A 229 5.35 -0.82 -5.08
N LEU A 230 5.76 0.28 -4.45
CA LEU A 230 6.89 0.34 -3.53
C LEU A 230 6.54 0.77 -2.09
N PRO A 231 5.27 1.02 -1.67
CA PRO A 231 4.98 1.40 -0.29
C PRO A 231 5.52 0.44 0.77
N LEU A 232 5.52 -0.88 0.52
CA LEU A 232 6.10 -1.83 1.47
C LEU A 232 7.63 -1.91 1.37
N ALA A 233 8.21 -1.86 0.17
CA ALA A 233 9.67 -1.96 -0.01
C ALA A 233 10.42 -0.75 0.56
N TYR A 234 9.89 0.47 0.37
CA TYR A 234 10.39 1.68 1.02
C TYR A 234 9.93 1.79 2.48
N GLY A 235 8.65 1.49 2.72
CA GLY A 235 8.02 1.69 4.01
C GLY A 235 8.47 0.71 5.07
N ALA A 236 8.77 -0.55 4.74
CA ALA A 236 9.15 -1.54 5.75
C ALA A 236 10.40 -1.10 6.52
N PHE A 237 11.48 -0.74 5.82
CA PHE A 237 12.68 -0.20 6.45
C PHE A 237 12.49 1.26 6.91
N GLY A 238 11.72 2.05 6.16
CA GLY A 238 11.36 3.43 6.52
C GLY A 238 10.62 3.56 7.85
N ILE A 239 9.86 2.55 8.27
CA ILE A 239 9.11 2.55 9.53
C ILE A 239 9.97 2.05 10.70
N LEU A 240 11.04 1.29 10.46
CA LEU A 240 11.88 0.72 11.53
C LEU A 240 12.41 1.76 12.53
N PRO A 241 12.82 2.99 12.16
CA PRO A 241 13.20 4.00 13.14
C PRO A 241 12.06 4.34 14.13
N ILE A 242 10.81 4.36 13.68
CA ILE A 242 9.64 4.56 14.55
C ILE A 242 9.42 3.34 15.46
N ILE A 243 9.50 2.13 14.88
CA ILE A 243 9.38 0.87 15.61
C ILE A 243 10.41 0.77 16.74
N LEU A 244 11.67 1.08 16.44
CA LEU A 244 12.77 1.06 17.40
C LEU A 244 12.61 2.13 18.49
N GLN A 245 12.19 3.35 18.11
CA GLN A 245 12.02 4.46 19.06
C GLN A 245 10.89 4.20 20.07
N TYR A 246 9.78 3.63 19.61
CA TYR A 246 8.55 3.47 20.40
C TYR A 246 8.28 2.03 20.82
N LYS A 247 9.17 1.11 20.46
CA LYS A 247 9.15 -0.31 20.84
C LYS A 247 7.88 -1.03 20.40
N TYR A 248 7.42 -0.76 19.17
CA TYR A 248 6.33 -1.51 18.56
C TYR A 248 6.81 -2.93 18.24
N THR A 249 6.00 -3.95 18.53
CA THR A 249 6.31 -5.35 18.17
C THR A 249 5.40 -5.88 17.08
N MET A 250 4.37 -5.12 16.70
CA MET A 250 3.41 -5.48 15.67
C MET A 250 3.21 -4.31 14.71
N LEU A 251 3.30 -4.58 13.41
CA LEU A 251 2.97 -3.66 12.33
C LEU A 251 1.80 -4.20 11.53
N CYS A 252 0.75 -3.41 11.46
CA CYS A 252 -0.52 -3.79 10.85
C CYS A 252 -0.80 -2.95 9.60
N TYR A 253 -1.01 -3.61 8.47
CA TYR A 253 -1.47 -3.02 7.22
C TYR A 253 -2.96 -3.28 6.99
N GLY A 254 -3.55 -2.53 6.06
CA GLY A 254 -4.94 -2.66 5.64
C GLY A 254 -5.10 -3.27 4.27
N ASN A 255 -4.39 -4.37 3.98
CA ASN A 255 -4.48 -5.03 2.67
C ASN A 255 -5.49 -6.17 2.71
N GLU A 256 -6.45 -6.14 1.80
CA GLU A 256 -7.51 -7.12 1.59
C GLU A 256 -7.05 -8.36 0.81
N LYS A 257 -7.86 -9.42 0.81
CA LYS A 257 -7.60 -10.70 0.12
C LYS A 257 -7.29 -10.51 -1.37
N SER A 258 -8.04 -9.64 -2.03
CA SER A 258 -7.96 -9.42 -3.48
C SER A 258 -6.58 -8.94 -3.93
N SER A 259 -5.80 -8.32 -3.03
CA SER A 259 -4.43 -7.89 -3.32
C SER A 259 -3.43 -9.05 -3.53
N ASP A 260 -3.77 -10.28 -3.12
CA ASP A 260 -2.96 -11.48 -3.36
C ASP A 260 -3.08 -11.99 -4.81
N LYS A 261 -4.09 -11.55 -5.59
CA LYS A 261 -4.29 -12.03 -6.96
C LYS A 261 -3.37 -11.35 -7.97
N GLU A 262 -2.93 -12.13 -8.96
CA GLU A 262 -2.13 -11.66 -10.08
C GLU A 262 -2.98 -10.85 -11.06
N HIS A 263 -2.47 -9.70 -11.54
CA HIS A 263 -3.23 -8.83 -12.43
C HIS A 263 -2.98 -9.12 -13.91
N VAL A 264 -1.72 -9.39 -14.30
CA VAL A 264 -1.35 -9.57 -15.70
C VAL A 264 -0.29 -10.65 -15.85
N ARG A 265 -0.53 -11.60 -16.75
CA ARG A 265 0.49 -12.57 -17.20
C ARG A 265 0.94 -12.23 -18.60
N VAL A 266 2.23 -11.90 -18.76
CA VAL A 266 2.83 -11.56 -20.06
C VAL A 266 4.06 -12.42 -20.29
N ARG A 267 4.08 -13.15 -21.41
CA ARG A 267 5.06 -14.22 -21.67
C ARG A 267 5.02 -15.25 -20.52
N ASN A 268 6.13 -15.41 -19.80
CA ASN A 268 6.28 -16.28 -18.63
C ASN A 268 6.42 -15.50 -17.32
N GLN A 269 6.13 -14.19 -17.31
CA GLN A 269 6.19 -13.35 -16.11
C GLN A 269 4.79 -13.03 -15.61
N ASN A 270 4.57 -13.19 -14.30
CA ASN A 270 3.37 -12.74 -13.62
C ASN A 270 3.65 -11.37 -13.01
N ILE A 271 2.80 -10.40 -13.30
CA ILE A 271 2.97 -9.00 -12.91
C ILE A 271 1.83 -8.63 -12.00
N ASN A 272 2.16 -8.35 -10.74
CA ASN A 272 1.22 -7.91 -9.72
C ASN A 272 1.56 -6.48 -9.28
N HIS A 273 0.73 -5.51 -9.69
CA HIS A 273 0.85 -4.11 -9.23
C HIS A 273 0.63 -3.96 -7.72
N ALA A 274 -0.08 -4.89 -7.10
CA ALA A 274 -0.30 -4.91 -5.67
C ALA A 274 0.67 -5.87 -4.95
N TRP A 275 1.78 -6.33 -5.56
CA TRP A 275 2.70 -7.27 -4.91
C TRP A 275 3.13 -6.88 -3.47
N PRO A 276 3.44 -5.60 -3.16
CA PRO A 276 3.79 -5.20 -1.80
C PRO A 276 2.67 -5.35 -0.77
N LYS A 277 1.44 -5.55 -1.24
CA LYS A 277 0.28 -5.79 -0.40
C LYS A 277 0.03 -7.27 -0.19
N THR A 278 0.77 -8.15 -0.87
CA THR A 278 0.52 -9.60 -0.85
C THR A 278 0.98 -10.25 0.44
N THR A 279 0.35 -11.37 0.80
CA THR A 279 0.81 -12.24 1.89
C THR A 279 2.24 -12.75 1.66
N GLU A 280 2.64 -12.99 0.40
CA GLU A 280 4.01 -13.37 0.05
C GLU A 280 5.03 -12.29 0.47
N CYS A 281 4.72 -11.02 0.17
CA CYS A 281 5.58 -9.89 0.51
C CYS A 281 5.67 -9.70 2.04
N GLU A 282 4.54 -9.81 2.75
CA GLU A 282 4.51 -9.74 4.21
C GLU A 282 5.45 -10.78 4.86
N ILE A 283 5.35 -12.04 4.44
CA ILE A 283 6.22 -13.14 4.93
C ILE A 283 7.68 -12.82 4.63
N LEU A 284 7.99 -12.45 3.38
CA LEU A 284 9.37 -12.23 2.94
C LEU A 284 10.05 -11.10 3.73
N TYR A 285 9.36 -10.00 3.97
CA TYR A 285 9.91 -8.87 4.74
C TYR A 285 9.94 -9.15 6.24
N GLU A 286 8.93 -9.82 6.80
CA GLU A 286 8.93 -10.22 8.21
C GLU A 286 10.09 -11.16 8.52
N GLU A 287 10.27 -12.23 7.75
CA GLU A 287 11.35 -13.20 7.96
C GLU A 287 12.72 -12.51 7.93
N TYR A 288 12.91 -11.58 6.98
CA TYR A 288 14.14 -10.82 6.88
C TYR A 288 14.34 -9.87 8.07
N ILE A 289 13.31 -9.11 8.45
CA ILE A 289 13.39 -8.18 9.58
C ILE A 289 13.62 -8.93 10.89
N GLN A 290 13.00 -10.10 11.09
CA GLN A 290 13.23 -10.94 12.26
C GLN A 290 14.66 -11.48 12.31
N GLY A 291 15.21 -11.89 11.16
CA GLY A 291 16.57 -12.42 11.06
C GLY A 291 17.66 -11.35 11.20
N GLU A 292 17.38 -10.10 10.83
CA GLU A 292 18.39 -9.05 10.70
C GLU A 292 18.20 -7.86 11.63
N PHE A 293 17.01 -7.59 12.14
CA PHE A 293 16.74 -6.39 12.94
C PHE A 293 16.04 -6.71 14.25
N ILE A 294 14.82 -7.23 14.21
CA ILE A 294 13.96 -7.34 15.39
C ILE A 294 13.35 -8.74 15.48
N GLU A 295 13.92 -9.59 16.32
CA GLU A 295 13.60 -11.04 16.42
C GLU A 295 12.10 -11.31 16.68
N ASN A 296 11.46 -10.47 17.50
CA ASN A 296 10.09 -10.66 17.96
C ASN A 296 9.08 -9.72 17.27
N PHE A 297 9.38 -9.28 16.05
CA PHE A 297 8.52 -8.40 15.26
C PHE A 297 7.53 -9.17 14.39
N ILE A 298 6.29 -8.70 14.32
CA ILE A 298 5.23 -9.35 13.52
C ILE A 298 4.65 -8.33 12.52
N ILE A 299 4.50 -8.73 11.27
CA ILE A 299 3.88 -7.97 10.19
C ILE A 299 2.64 -8.72 9.70
N PHE A 300 1.49 -8.06 9.70
CA PHE A 300 0.26 -8.64 9.18
C PHE A 300 -0.66 -7.57 8.58
N SER A 301 -1.70 -8.01 7.90
CA SER A 301 -2.80 -7.18 7.41
C SER A 301 -4.11 -7.57 8.09
N LEU A 302 -4.73 -6.64 8.82
CA LEU A 302 -5.91 -6.93 9.66
C LEU A 302 -7.09 -7.45 8.83
N ILE A 303 -7.28 -6.90 7.63
CA ILE A 303 -8.42 -7.21 6.76
C ILE A 303 -8.07 -8.20 5.64
N LYS A 304 -6.89 -8.84 5.67
CA LYS A 304 -6.47 -9.81 4.65
C LYS A 304 -7.43 -10.98 4.46
N PRO A 305 -8.10 -11.51 5.50
CA PRO A 305 -9.12 -12.56 5.32
C PRO A 305 -10.34 -12.14 4.50
N LEU A 306 -10.52 -10.85 4.21
CA LEU A 306 -11.73 -10.29 3.63
C LEU A 306 -11.51 -9.93 2.17
N SER A 307 -12.47 -10.28 1.31
CA SER A 307 -12.59 -9.69 -0.04
C SER A 307 -12.96 -8.21 0.05
N ASP A 308 -12.79 -7.46 -1.04
CA ASP A 308 -13.22 -6.06 -1.10
C ASP A 308 -14.76 -5.98 -0.92
N VAL A 309 -15.50 -6.98 -1.42
CA VAL A 309 -16.95 -7.14 -1.18
C VAL A 309 -17.29 -7.19 0.32
N LEU A 310 -16.58 -7.99 1.11
CA LEU A 310 -16.78 -8.07 2.56
C LEU A 310 -16.32 -6.79 3.27
N VAL A 311 -15.22 -6.19 2.83
CA VAL A 311 -14.71 -4.92 3.36
C VAL A 311 -15.78 -3.82 3.26
N TYR A 312 -16.39 -3.63 2.09
CA TYR A 312 -17.45 -2.61 1.94
C TYR A 312 -18.71 -2.93 2.74
N GLN A 313 -19.09 -4.21 2.85
CA GLN A 313 -20.24 -4.61 3.65
C GLN A 313 -20.02 -4.38 5.15
N LEU A 314 -18.84 -4.74 5.68
CA LEU A 314 -18.48 -4.43 7.07
C LEU A 314 -18.38 -2.92 7.28
N LEU A 315 -17.76 -2.19 6.35
CA LEU A 315 -17.70 -0.73 6.41
C LEU A 315 -19.10 -0.11 6.52
N ALA A 316 -20.08 -0.61 5.76
CA ALA A 316 -21.47 -0.14 5.85
C ALA A 316 -22.10 -0.34 7.24
N GLN A 317 -21.65 -1.35 8.01
CA GLN A 317 -22.08 -1.55 9.40
C GLN A 317 -21.33 -0.66 10.39
N LYS A 318 -20.08 -0.31 10.09
CA LYS A 318 -19.17 0.37 11.02
C LYS A 318 -19.13 1.89 10.89
N VAL A 319 -19.49 2.43 9.72
CA VAL A 319 -19.57 3.87 9.47
C VAL A 319 -20.53 4.56 10.44
N ARG A 320 -20.05 5.63 11.10
CA ARG A 320 -20.81 6.50 12.01
C ARG A 320 -20.52 7.96 11.68
N GLY A 321 -21.45 8.85 12.04
CA GLY A 321 -21.22 10.30 11.97
C GLY A 321 -20.72 10.78 10.60
N ASN A 322 -19.53 11.38 10.57
CA ASN A 322 -18.90 11.97 9.38
C ASN A 322 -17.88 11.04 8.69
N ASP A 323 -17.76 9.77 9.09
CA ASP A 323 -16.70 8.86 8.63
C ASP A 323 -16.48 8.86 7.12
N ILE A 324 -17.56 8.73 6.34
CA ILE A 324 -17.47 8.67 4.87
C ILE A 324 -16.94 9.98 4.27
N LYS A 325 -17.17 11.12 4.93
CA LYS A 325 -16.65 12.44 4.50
C LYS A 325 -15.19 12.64 4.88
N ASN A 326 -14.71 11.93 5.90
CA ASN A 326 -13.37 12.04 6.47
C ASN A 326 -12.39 11.03 5.85
N VAL A 327 -12.80 10.31 4.81
CA VAL A 327 -11.93 9.38 4.06
C VAL A 327 -11.92 9.71 2.58
N TYR A 328 -10.81 9.35 1.93
CA TYR A 328 -10.68 9.46 0.49
C TYR A 328 -9.80 8.36 -0.11
N SER A 329 -9.83 8.20 -1.42
CA SER A 329 -8.91 7.25 -2.08
C SER A 329 -8.36 7.74 -3.41
N CYS A 330 -8.64 8.99 -3.80
CA CYS A 330 -8.16 9.51 -5.08
C CYS A 330 -6.64 9.71 -5.10
N ASN A 331 -5.95 9.07 -6.03
CA ASN A 331 -4.49 9.23 -6.21
C ASN A 331 -4.08 10.41 -7.11
N ILE A 332 -5.02 10.98 -7.88
CA ILE A 332 -4.72 12.02 -8.89
C ILE A 332 -4.82 13.43 -8.31
N LYS A 333 -5.96 13.74 -7.70
CA LYS A 333 -6.21 15.03 -7.04
C LYS A 333 -7.12 14.78 -5.83
N PRO A 334 -6.53 14.41 -4.67
CA PRO A 334 -7.25 14.32 -3.41
C PRO A 334 -8.12 15.56 -3.12
N PRO A 335 -9.19 15.43 -2.32
CA PRO A 335 -9.72 14.16 -1.83
C PRO A 335 -10.42 13.37 -2.95
N TRP A 336 -11.06 14.03 -3.92
CA TRP A 336 -11.79 13.37 -5.01
C TRP A 336 -11.73 14.18 -6.31
N CYS A 337 -11.00 13.68 -7.31
CA CYS A 337 -10.93 14.34 -8.62
C CYS A 337 -12.16 14.10 -9.51
N MET A 338 -12.93 13.05 -9.21
CA MET A 338 -14.11 12.61 -9.98
C MET A 338 -13.81 12.21 -11.45
N LEU A 339 -12.54 11.96 -11.77
CA LEU A 339 -12.07 11.72 -13.15
C LEU A 339 -11.13 10.51 -13.27
N CYS A 340 -10.84 9.81 -12.16
CA CYS A 340 -9.90 8.69 -12.14
C CYS A 340 -10.62 7.36 -11.85
N PRO A 341 -10.02 6.21 -12.22
CA PRO A 341 -10.60 4.89 -11.98
C PRO A 341 -10.86 4.61 -10.50
N LYS A 342 -10.04 5.13 -9.58
CA LYS A 342 -10.26 4.95 -8.14
C LYS A 342 -11.49 5.71 -7.63
N CYS A 343 -11.81 6.88 -8.20
CA CYS A 343 -13.07 7.58 -7.90
C CYS A 343 -14.27 6.78 -8.43
N ALA A 344 -14.20 6.26 -9.66
CA ALA A 344 -15.23 5.42 -10.26
C ALA A 344 -15.49 4.15 -9.43
N TYR A 345 -14.43 3.45 -9.05
CA TYR A 345 -14.47 2.24 -8.25
C TYR A 345 -15.12 2.45 -6.88
N VAL A 346 -14.65 3.44 -6.11
CA VAL A 346 -15.19 3.71 -4.78
C VAL A 346 -16.63 4.20 -4.86
N TYR A 347 -16.97 5.04 -5.84
CA TYR A 347 -18.35 5.47 -6.05
C TYR A 347 -19.27 4.27 -6.32
N LEU A 348 -18.92 3.42 -7.28
CA LEU A 348 -19.68 2.20 -7.59
C LEU A 348 -19.88 1.34 -6.34
N SER A 349 -18.81 1.09 -5.59
CA SER A 349 -18.85 0.22 -4.42
C SER A 349 -19.64 0.83 -3.26
N TYR A 350 -19.53 2.14 -3.03
CA TYR A 350 -20.35 2.85 -2.05
C TYR A 350 -21.84 2.79 -2.42
N MET A 351 -22.17 3.02 -3.69
CA MET A 351 -23.54 2.90 -4.18
C MET A 351 -24.07 1.47 -4.02
N ALA A 352 -23.24 0.46 -4.27
CA ALA A 352 -23.60 -0.95 -4.15
C ALA A 352 -23.85 -1.40 -2.70
N TYR A 353 -22.99 -1.00 -1.75
CA TYR A 353 -22.92 -1.65 -0.43
C TYR A 353 -23.28 -0.75 0.76
N LEU A 354 -23.10 0.57 0.70
CA LEU A 354 -23.47 1.43 1.84
C LEU A 354 -24.98 1.49 2.04
N LYS A 355 -25.43 1.72 3.27
CA LYS A 355 -26.85 1.81 3.62
C LYS A 355 -27.48 3.06 3.00
N PRO A 356 -28.79 3.05 2.66
CA PRO A 356 -29.47 4.19 2.03
C PRO A 356 -29.26 5.53 2.76
N GLU A 357 -29.26 5.53 4.09
CA GLU A 357 -29.04 6.70 4.94
C GLU A 357 -27.61 7.26 4.88
N GLN A 358 -26.62 6.44 4.47
CA GLN A 358 -25.22 6.83 4.29
C GLN A 358 -24.96 7.42 2.90
N LEU A 359 -25.78 7.07 1.89
CA LEU A 359 -25.61 7.55 0.52
C LEU A 359 -25.75 9.08 0.39
N LYS A 360 -26.45 9.74 1.32
CA LYS A 360 -26.50 11.21 1.38
C LYS A 360 -25.10 11.84 1.49
N ASP A 361 -24.20 11.19 2.24
CA ASP A 361 -22.84 11.68 2.46
C ASP A 361 -21.99 11.41 1.22
N VAL A 362 -22.18 10.26 0.57
CA VAL A 362 -21.60 9.94 -0.74
C VAL A 362 -21.98 11.02 -1.76
N TYR A 363 -23.27 11.33 -1.90
CA TYR A 363 -23.72 12.39 -2.81
C TYR A 363 -23.10 13.75 -2.46
N SER A 364 -23.01 14.10 -1.18
CA SER A 364 -22.37 15.35 -0.74
C SER A 364 -20.91 15.43 -1.18
N ILE A 365 -20.14 14.35 -1.01
CA ILE A 365 -18.71 14.28 -1.35
C ILE A 365 -18.49 14.46 -2.86
N PHE A 366 -19.38 13.88 -3.67
CA PHE A 366 -19.30 13.91 -5.13
C PHE A 366 -20.13 15.05 -5.75
N ASN A 367 -20.37 16.14 -5.01
CA ASN A 367 -21.08 17.33 -5.48
C ASN A 367 -22.47 17.04 -6.08
N HIS A 368 -23.18 16.08 -5.51
CA HIS A 368 -24.47 15.57 -5.95
C HIS A 368 -24.49 15.06 -7.41
N LYS A 369 -23.32 14.71 -7.97
CA LYS A 369 -23.22 14.13 -9.31
C LYS A 369 -23.37 12.61 -9.23
N ASN A 370 -24.10 12.06 -10.20
CA ASN A 370 -24.06 10.62 -10.46
C ASN A 370 -22.80 10.28 -11.26
N LEU A 371 -21.77 9.73 -10.62
CA LEU A 371 -20.54 9.37 -11.33
C LEU A 371 -20.75 8.19 -12.29
N LEU A 372 -21.82 7.40 -12.16
CA LEU A 372 -22.16 6.34 -13.12
C LEU A 372 -22.57 6.90 -14.50
N ASP A 373 -22.97 8.17 -14.56
CA ASP A 373 -23.35 8.88 -15.80
C ASP A 373 -22.22 9.71 -16.41
N SER A 374 -21.10 9.90 -15.69
CA SER A 374 -19.98 10.73 -16.13
C SER A 374 -19.37 10.15 -17.42
N PRO A 375 -19.37 10.91 -18.54
CA PRO A 375 -18.74 10.48 -19.78
C PRO A 375 -17.25 10.14 -19.61
N GLU A 376 -16.55 10.90 -18.77
CA GLU A 376 -15.11 10.77 -18.52
C GLU A 376 -14.75 9.46 -17.80
N LEU A 377 -15.69 8.89 -17.05
CA LEU A 377 -15.48 7.66 -16.29
C LEU A 377 -15.94 6.39 -17.02
N GLN A 378 -16.65 6.49 -18.15
CA GLN A 378 -17.22 5.32 -18.82
C GLN A 378 -16.16 4.30 -19.26
N LEU A 379 -15.01 4.77 -19.75
CA LEU A 379 -13.89 3.88 -20.09
C LEU A 379 -13.42 3.08 -18.85
N TYR A 380 -13.31 3.73 -17.70
CA TYR A 380 -12.88 3.07 -16.47
C TYR A 380 -13.92 2.06 -15.99
N TYR A 381 -15.22 2.35 -16.08
CA TYR A 381 -16.25 1.36 -15.75
C TYR A 381 -16.20 0.13 -16.67
N ARG A 382 -15.93 0.31 -17.98
CA ARG A 382 -15.72 -0.81 -18.90
C ARG A 382 -14.50 -1.64 -18.51
N GLN A 383 -13.39 -1.00 -18.11
CA GLN A 383 -12.21 -1.69 -17.58
C GLN A 383 -12.53 -2.48 -16.30
N LEU A 384 -13.26 -1.87 -15.35
CA LEU A 384 -13.70 -2.53 -14.11
C LEU A 384 -14.60 -3.75 -14.38
N MET A 385 -15.36 -3.74 -15.47
CA MET A 385 -16.18 -4.87 -15.92
C MET A 385 -15.40 -5.91 -16.74
N GLY A 386 -14.12 -5.69 -17.04
CA GLY A 386 -13.32 -6.57 -17.90
C GLY A 386 -13.72 -6.54 -19.37
N LEU A 387 -14.35 -5.45 -19.84
CA LEU A 387 -14.71 -5.25 -21.26
C LEU A 387 -13.57 -4.67 -22.10
N GLU A 388 -12.43 -4.40 -21.47
CA GLU A 388 -11.22 -3.83 -22.09
C GLU A 388 -10.03 -4.77 -21.87
N ASN A 389 -8.92 -4.54 -22.58
CA ASN A 389 -7.75 -5.44 -22.59
C ASN A 389 -7.08 -5.64 -21.22
N HIS A 390 -7.26 -4.70 -20.29
CA HIS A 390 -6.72 -4.78 -18.94
C HIS A 390 -7.64 -4.02 -17.96
N ASN A 391 -7.60 -4.41 -16.69
CA ASN A 391 -8.18 -3.62 -15.61
C ASN A 391 -7.39 -2.30 -15.45
N ALA A 392 -7.97 -1.28 -14.83
CA ALA A 392 -7.23 -0.08 -14.47
C ALA A 392 -6.02 -0.46 -13.60
N PHE A 393 -4.81 -0.02 -13.98
CA PHE A 393 -3.57 -0.27 -13.23
C PHE A 393 -3.51 0.59 -11.95
N GLU A 394 -4.48 0.39 -11.09
CA GLU A 394 -4.72 1.09 -9.83
C GLU A 394 -5.19 0.07 -8.80
N CYS A 395 -5.18 0.42 -7.51
CA CYS A 395 -5.72 -0.43 -6.45
C CYS A 395 -7.26 -0.43 -6.51
N VAL A 396 -7.86 -1.08 -7.49
CA VAL A 396 -9.31 -1.29 -7.63
C VAL A 396 -9.64 -2.78 -7.46
N GLY A 397 -10.88 -3.09 -7.09
CA GLY A 397 -11.31 -4.47 -6.88
C GLY A 397 -11.22 -5.32 -8.15
N GLU A 398 -11.34 -6.63 -7.99
CA GLU A 398 -11.29 -7.56 -9.11
C GLU A 398 -12.47 -7.38 -10.08
N ILE A 399 -12.34 -7.87 -11.31
CA ILE A 399 -13.42 -7.77 -12.33
C ILE A 399 -14.72 -8.38 -11.79
N GLU A 400 -14.62 -9.54 -11.16
CA GLU A 400 -15.74 -10.24 -10.54
C GLU A 400 -16.36 -9.44 -9.41
N GLU A 401 -15.57 -8.83 -8.52
CA GLU A 401 -16.05 -7.98 -7.42
C GLU A 401 -16.78 -6.73 -7.93
N ASN A 402 -16.25 -6.12 -9.00
CA ASN A 402 -16.90 -4.99 -9.66
C ASN A 402 -18.22 -5.38 -10.31
N LYS A 403 -18.29 -6.54 -10.98
CA LYS A 403 -19.55 -7.05 -11.55
C LYS A 403 -20.58 -7.35 -10.45
N LEU A 404 -20.16 -7.88 -9.31
CA LEU A 404 -21.03 -8.04 -8.14
C LEU A 404 -21.57 -6.68 -7.66
N ALA A 405 -20.71 -5.66 -7.58
CA ALA A 405 -21.15 -4.31 -7.21
C ALA A 405 -22.16 -3.72 -8.21
N PHE A 406 -21.97 -3.94 -9.52
CA PHE A 406 -22.94 -3.55 -10.53
C PHE A 406 -24.28 -4.28 -10.38
N GLU A 407 -24.28 -5.60 -10.17
CA GLU A 407 -25.54 -6.34 -9.93
C GLU A 407 -26.24 -5.85 -8.66
N LYS A 408 -25.50 -5.51 -7.60
CA LYS A 408 -26.07 -4.88 -6.40
C LYS A 408 -26.66 -3.50 -6.66
N CYS A 409 -26.04 -2.67 -7.51
CA CYS A 409 -26.66 -1.43 -7.95
C CYS A 409 -27.99 -1.69 -8.68
N VAL A 410 -28.05 -2.69 -9.56
CA VAL A 410 -29.28 -3.09 -10.27
C VAL A 410 -30.38 -3.54 -9.29
N GLU A 411 -30.06 -4.43 -8.35
CA GLU A 411 -31.01 -4.91 -7.33
C GLU A 411 -31.59 -3.77 -6.48
N ARG A 412 -30.79 -2.72 -6.24
CA ARG A 412 -31.17 -1.54 -5.47
C ARG A 412 -31.87 -0.46 -6.29
N GLY A 413 -32.06 -0.67 -7.59
CA GLY A 413 -32.64 0.31 -8.50
C GLY A 413 -31.75 1.54 -8.75
N ILE A 414 -30.45 1.44 -8.50
CA ILE A 414 -29.48 2.48 -8.85
C ILE A 414 -29.24 2.44 -10.36
N SER A 415 -29.36 3.59 -10.99
CA SER A 415 -29.25 3.73 -12.45
C SER A 415 -28.10 4.64 -12.88
N GLY A 416 -27.76 4.55 -14.16
CA GLY A 416 -26.77 5.38 -14.82
C GLY A 416 -26.15 4.66 -16.01
N LYS A 417 -25.49 5.40 -16.90
CA LYS A 417 -24.90 4.85 -18.14
C LYS A 417 -24.00 3.62 -17.92
N ALA A 418 -23.21 3.62 -16.85
CA ALA A 418 -22.35 2.48 -16.53
C ALA A 418 -23.15 1.23 -16.14
N VAL A 419 -24.29 1.40 -15.44
CA VAL A 419 -25.21 0.30 -15.09
C VAL A 419 -25.92 -0.21 -16.35
N ASP A 420 -26.33 0.68 -17.24
CA ASP A 420 -26.94 0.31 -18.53
C ASP A 420 -25.95 -0.50 -19.39
N CYS A 421 -24.68 -0.06 -19.44
CA CYS A 421 -23.60 -0.80 -20.10
C CYS A 421 -23.41 -2.18 -19.50
N TYR A 422 -23.39 -2.29 -18.16
CA TYR A 422 -23.30 -3.58 -17.48
C TYR A 422 -24.45 -4.51 -17.88
N LEU A 423 -25.71 -4.03 -17.84
CA LEU A 423 -26.89 -4.80 -18.22
C LEU A 423 -26.85 -5.29 -19.68
N GLN A 424 -26.23 -4.52 -20.58
CA GLN A 424 -26.16 -4.83 -22.01
C GLN A 424 -24.98 -5.74 -22.39
N GLU A 425 -23.81 -5.55 -21.77
CA GLU A 425 -22.55 -6.11 -22.26
C GLU A 425 -21.84 -7.05 -21.27
N ALA A 426 -22.10 -6.92 -19.97
CA ALA A 426 -21.29 -7.58 -18.93
C ALA A 426 -22.09 -8.31 -17.84
N ARG A 427 -23.43 -8.33 -17.95
CA ARG A 427 -24.31 -8.86 -16.92
C ARG A 427 -24.02 -10.33 -16.62
N LEU A 428 -23.90 -10.64 -15.33
CA LEU A 428 -23.70 -12.00 -14.88
C LEU A 428 -24.96 -12.84 -15.09
N GLU A 429 -24.79 -14.07 -15.59
CA GLU A 429 -25.84 -15.08 -15.52
C GLU A 429 -26.17 -15.40 -14.05
N GLN A 430 -27.43 -15.70 -13.75
CA GLN A 430 -27.92 -15.86 -12.36
C GLN A 430 -27.12 -16.90 -11.54
N ASN A 431 -26.76 -18.02 -12.16
CA ASN A 431 -25.94 -19.07 -11.56
C ASN A 431 -24.50 -18.60 -11.26
N ILE A 432 -23.89 -17.82 -12.16
CA ILE A 432 -22.56 -17.24 -11.98
C ILE A 432 -22.61 -16.21 -10.86
N TYR A 433 -23.61 -15.32 -10.86
CA TYR A 433 -23.83 -14.35 -9.80
C TYR A 433 -23.92 -15.02 -8.43
N GLN A 434 -24.75 -16.04 -8.27
CA GLN A 434 -24.89 -16.77 -7.00
C GLN A 434 -23.58 -17.43 -6.54
N LYS A 435 -22.82 -18.00 -7.49
CA LYS A 435 -21.52 -18.61 -7.19
C LYS A 435 -20.52 -17.56 -6.70
N LEU A 436 -20.33 -16.48 -7.46
CA LEU A 436 -19.39 -15.40 -7.11
C LEU A 436 -19.83 -14.71 -5.82
N TRP A 437 -21.13 -14.43 -5.65
CA TRP A 437 -21.65 -13.83 -4.43
C TRP A 437 -21.29 -14.68 -3.21
N LYS A 438 -21.46 -16.00 -3.28
CA LYS A 438 -21.05 -16.91 -2.21
C LYS A 438 -19.54 -16.84 -1.97
N GLU A 439 -18.73 -16.99 -3.02
CA GLU A 439 -17.27 -17.01 -2.94
C GLU A 439 -16.69 -15.73 -2.31
N TYR A 440 -17.12 -14.56 -2.77
CA TYR A 440 -16.63 -13.28 -2.24
C TYR A 440 -17.30 -12.87 -0.93
N ASN A 441 -18.33 -13.58 -0.45
CA ASN A 441 -18.88 -13.43 0.91
C ASN A 441 -18.36 -14.50 1.89
N GLU A 442 -17.40 -15.33 1.49
CA GLU A 442 -16.71 -16.24 2.39
C GLU A 442 -15.42 -15.60 2.91
N ILE A 443 -15.23 -15.68 4.23
CA ILE A 443 -13.99 -15.27 4.89
C ILE A 443 -12.87 -16.28 4.59
N ASP A 444 -11.67 -15.78 4.31
CA ASP A 444 -10.49 -16.60 4.07
C ASP A 444 -9.71 -16.88 5.36
N LEU A 445 -9.95 -18.06 5.95
CA LEU A 445 -9.27 -18.52 7.16
C LEU A 445 -7.90 -19.16 6.88
N SER A 446 -7.44 -19.18 5.63
CA SER A 446 -6.08 -19.65 5.31
C SER A 446 -5.00 -18.64 5.71
N TYR A 447 -5.38 -17.38 5.92
CA TYR A 447 -4.48 -16.33 6.43
C TYR A 447 -4.22 -16.47 7.94
N GLN A 448 -3.26 -17.32 8.30
CA GLN A 448 -2.93 -17.68 9.69
C GLN A 448 -1.83 -16.77 10.30
N ARG A 449 -1.81 -15.49 9.92
CA ARG A 449 -0.81 -14.50 10.40
C ARG A 449 -1.38 -13.50 11.40
N LEU A 450 -2.69 -13.43 11.57
CA LEU A 450 -3.32 -12.55 12.56
C LEU A 450 -2.95 -13.00 13.98
N PRO A 451 -2.60 -12.08 14.89
CA PRO A 451 -2.64 -12.34 16.32
C PRO A 451 -4.00 -12.91 16.70
N LYS A 452 -4.02 -13.97 17.52
CA LYS A 452 -5.23 -14.74 17.85
C LYS A 452 -6.43 -13.87 18.26
N GLN A 453 -6.21 -12.84 19.08
CA GLN A 453 -7.27 -11.93 19.51
C GLN A 453 -7.89 -11.16 18.33
N LEU A 454 -7.08 -10.74 17.35
CA LEU A 454 -7.55 -10.04 16.15
C LEU A 454 -8.26 -10.98 15.19
N GLU A 455 -7.79 -12.23 15.05
CA GLU A 455 -8.50 -13.26 14.29
C GLU A 455 -9.92 -13.51 14.84
N GLU A 456 -10.03 -13.67 16.17
CA GLU A 456 -11.32 -13.84 16.84
C GLU A 456 -12.28 -12.66 16.61
N ILE A 457 -11.75 -11.42 16.59
CA ILE A 457 -12.52 -10.22 16.27
C ILE A 457 -13.03 -10.27 14.83
N ILE A 458 -12.17 -10.54 13.84
CA ILE A 458 -12.57 -10.57 12.43
C ILE A 458 -13.62 -11.66 12.18
N VAL A 459 -13.46 -12.85 12.77
CA VAL A 459 -14.44 -13.95 12.66
C VAL A 459 -15.77 -13.57 13.30
N LYS A 460 -15.75 -12.88 14.45
CA LYS A 460 -16.97 -12.41 15.12
C LYS A 460 -17.72 -11.40 14.25
N GLU A 461 -17.02 -10.38 13.76
CA GLU A 461 -17.56 -9.32 12.90
C GLU A 461 -18.15 -9.88 11.60
N TYR A 462 -17.48 -10.87 11.01
CA TYR A 462 -18.00 -11.60 9.86
C TYR A 462 -19.32 -12.32 10.17
N LYS A 463 -19.42 -13.02 11.31
CA LYS A 463 -20.66 -13.72 11.71
C LYS A 463 -21.81 -12.75 11.94
N GLU A 464 -21.57 -11.66 12.65
CA GLU A 464 -22.57 -10.60 12.90
C GLU A 464 -23.06 -9.98 11.57
N LEU A 465 -22.14 -9.78 10.60
CA LEU A 465 -22.52 -9.35 9.26
C LEU A 465 -23.47 -10.36 8.59
N GLN A 466 -23.15 -11.65 8.57
CA GLN A 466 -23.98 -12.67 7.94
C GLN A 466 -25.38 -12.78 8.57
N GLU A 467 -25.48 -12.65 9.90
CA GLU A 467 -26.76 -12.62 10.61
C GLU A 467 -27.60 -11.39 10.21
N SER A 468 -26.96 -10.22 10.08
CA SER A 468 -27.63 -8.97 9.66
C SER A 468 -28.18 -9.06 8.24
N LEU A 469 -27.45 -9.67 7.31
CA LEU A 469 -27.86 -9.84 5.91
C LEU A 469 -29.03 -10.82 5.78
N THR A 470 -29.04 -11.87 6.59
CA THR A 470 -30.13 -12.87 6.60
C THR A 470 -31.43 -12.22 7.10
N THR A 471 -31.34 -11.36 8.11
CA THR A 471 -32.50 -10.66 8.71
C THR A 471 -33.10 -9.60 7.78
N GLN A 472 -32.31 -9.03 6.87
CA GLN A 472 -32.81 -8.06 5.86
C GLN A 472 -33.49 -8.71 4.66
N GLN A 473 -33.32 -10.02 4.46
CA GLN A 473 -33.92 -10.79 3.36
C GLN A 473 -35.20 -11.54 3.76
N SER A 474 -35.46 -11.68 5.06
CA SER A 474 -36.69 -12.22 5.66
C SER A 474 -37.71 -11.14 5.94
#